data_AF-A0A7Y0KMU4-F1
#
_entry.id   AF-A0A7Y0KMU4-F1
#
_cell.length_a   1.000
_cell.length_b   1.000
_cell.length_c   1.000
_cell.angle_alpha   90.00
_cell.angle_beta   90.00
_cell.angle_gamma   90.00
#
_symmetry.space_group_name_H-M   'P 1'
#
loop_
_entity.id
_entity.type
_entity.pdbx_description
1 polymer ?
#
loop_
_entity_poly.entity_id
_entity_poly.type
_entity_poly.pdbx_seq_one_letter_code
_entity_poly.pdbx_strand_id
1 'polypeptide(L)'
;MTVPCRALLVAFVVLVGLLGATTAEAQTGAPPWAACGRTDPERKPAKTYPVLPPVGGPTRTFAVLQCGNDRFGYRHIAGKHGQEWADLAVLTGGPWQSLADFAITQTLTVPQPGYPQFAPDRNTWTYKSPLQIKDQEGQVRATYWVVVGVAAQDGKVLTGFYTRDPR
;
A
#
# COMPACT_ATOMS: atom_id res chain seq x y z
N MET A 1 -67.29 -36.29 6.50
CA MET A 1 -66.90 -35.13 5.66
C MET A 1 -65.40 -34.93 5.82
N THR A 2 -64.72 -34.93 4.69
CA THR A 2 -63.26 -34.88 4.48
C THR A 2 -62.68 -33.49 4.76
N VAL A 3 -61.51 -33.41 5.42
CA VAL A 3 -60.28 -32.73 4.93
C VAL A 3 -59.07 -33.26 5.73
N PRO A 4 -58.03 -33.85 5.12
CA PRO A 4 -56.74 -34.06 5.77
C PRO A 4 -55.85 -32.82 5.60
N CYS A 5 -55.38 -32.27 6.72
CA CYS A 5 -54.35 -31.24 6.74
C CYS A 5 -53.01 -31.87 6.33
N ARG A 6 -52.53 -31.56 5.12
CA ARG A 6 -51.20 -31.97 4.64
C ARG A 6 -50.13 -31.25 5.46
N ALA A 7 -49.42 -31.97 6.32
CA ALA A 7 -48.16 -31.52 6.88
C ALA A 7 -47.14 -31.38 5.73
N LEU A 8 -46.80 -30.15 5.37
CA LEU A 8 -45.67 -29.87 4.49
C LEU A 8 -44.39 -29.95 5.35
N LEU A 9 -43.65 -31.05 5.22
CA LEU A 9 -42.27 -31.14 5.66
C LEU A 9 -41.43 -30.18 4.79
N VAL A 10 -41.12 -29.01 5.32
CA VAL A 10 -40.08 -28.14 4.74
C VAL A 10 -38.75 -28.70 5.21
N ALA A 11 -38.04 -29.38 4.30
CA ALA A 11 -36.68 -29.82 4.52
C ALA A 11 -35.77 -28.58 4.67
N PHE A 12 -35.23 -28.36 5.87
CA PHE A 12 -34.11 -27.45 6.07
C PHE A 12 -32.87 -28.09 5.44
N VAL A 13 -32.52 -27.64 4.24
CA VAL A 13 -31.20 -27.90 3.68
C VAL A 13 -30.21 -27.04 4.47
N VAL A 14 -29.56 -27.66 5.47
CA VAL A 14 -28.38 -27.07 6.10
C VAL A 14 -27.25 -27.18 5.08
N LEU A 15 -27.06 -26.13 4.28
CA LEU A 15 -25.83 -25.96 3.53
C LEU A 15 -24.71 -25.70 4.55
N VAL A 16 -23.97 -26.75 4.89
CA VAL A 16 -22.66 -26.63 5.51
C VAL A 16 -21.73 -26.05 4.44
N GLY A 17 -21.76 -24.73 4.30
CA GLY A 17 -20.79 -24.00 3.51
C GLY A 17 -19.43 -24.16 4.16
N LEU A 18 -18.55 -24.90 3.48
CA LEU A 18 -17.15 -25.05 3.87
C LEU A 18 -16.54 -23.66 4.10
N LEU A 19 -16.09 -23.42 5.34
CA LEU A 19 -15.13 -22.37 5.65
C LEU A 19 -13.83 -22.73 4.93
N GLY A 20 -13.68 -22.25 3.70
CA GLY A 20 -12.40 -22.26 3.01
C GLY A 20 -11.44 -21.39 3.83
N ALA A 21 -10.48 -22.03 4.50
CA ALA A 21 -9.32 -21.33 4.99
C ALA A 21 -8.63 -20.69 3.78
N THR A 22 -8.73 -19.37 3.65
CA THR A 22 -7.91 -18.63 2.68
C THR A 22 -6.47 -18.70 3.18
N THR A 23 -5.74 -19.72 2.72
CA THR A 23 -4.29 -19.70 2.76
C THR A 23 -3.85 -18.41 2.09
N ALA A 24 -3.19 -17.53 2.84
CA ALA A 24 -2.51 -16.38 2.26
C ALA A 24 -1.48 -16.92 1.27
N GLU A 25 -1.82 -16.88 -0.03
CA GLU A 25 -0.88 -17.21 -1.08
C GLU A 25 0.30 -16.23 -0.94
N ALA A 26 1.48 -16.78 -0.68
CA ALA A 26 2.71 -16.01 -0.82
C ALA A 26 2.70 -15.42 -2.23
N GLN A 27 2.73 -14.09 -2.35
CA GLN A 27 2.63 -13.39 -3.61
C GLN A 27 3.87 -13.70 -4.50
N THR A 28 3.83 -14.81 -5.23
CA THR A 28 4.82 -15.15 -6.26
C THR A 28 4.45 -14.44 -7.57
N GLY A 29 4.49 -13.11 -7.53
CA GLY A 29 4.35 -12.25 -8.71
C GLY A 29 5.69 -11.63 -9.10
N ALA A 30 5.79 -11.14 -10.33
CA ALA A 30 6.84 -10.18 -10.68
C ALA A 30 6.84 -9.03 -9.65
N PRO A 31 8.02 -8.44 -9.33
CA PRO A 31 8.07 -7.33 -8.39
C PRO A 31 7.10 -6.23 -8.84
N PRO A 32 6.42 -5.55 -7.91
CA PRO A 32 5.34 -4.60 -8.23
C PRO A 32 5.82 -3.38 -9.03
N TRP A 33 7.14 -3.20 -9.15
CA TRP A 33 7.79 -2.14 -9.89
C TRP A 33 8.48 -2.71 -11.12
N ALA A 34 8.32 -2.03 -12.25
CA ALA A 34 9.04 -2.39 -13.47
C ALA A 34 10.56 -2.40 -13.21
N ALA A 35 11.27 -3.26 -13.94
CA ALA A 35 12.71 -3.42 -13.77
C ALA A 35 13.44 -2.08 -14.01
N CYS A 36 14.17 -1.65 -12.99
CA CYS A 36 15.03 -0.48 -13.00
C CYS A 36 16.47 -0.92 -12.73
N GLY A 37 17.21 -1.20 -13.80
CA GLY A 37 18.65 -1.44 -13.77
C GLY A 37 19.45 -0.18 -13.46
N ARG A 38 20.75 -0.35 -13.17
CA ARG A 38 21.65 0.77 -12.85
C ARG A 38 21.79 1.79 -13.99
N THR A 39 21.63 1.34 -15.23
CA THR A 39 21.77 2.16 -16.45
C THR A 39 20.43 2.61 -17.04
N ASP A 40 19.31 2.18 -16.45
CA ASP A 40 18.00 2.62 -16.93
C ASP A 40 17.85 4.15 -16.76
N PRO A 41 17.17 4.84 -17.71
CA PRO A 41 16.93 6.28 -17.60
C PRO A 41 16.19 6.63 -16.30
N GLU A 42 16.62 7.69 -15.61
CA GLU A 42 16.01 8.10 -14.34
C GLU A 42 14.50 8.36 -14.47
N ARG A 43 14.07 8.87 -15.62
CA ARG A 43 12.67 9.22 -15.91
C ARG A 43 11.81 8.02 -16.33
N LYS A 44 12.41 6.84 -16.53
CA LYS A 44 11.67 5.62 -16.88
C LYS A 44 10.62 5.32 -15.79
N PRO A 45 9.33 5.21 -16.11
CA PRO A 45 8.30 4.87 -15.14
C PRO A 45 8.56 3.46 -14.59
N ALA A 46 8.60 3.35 -13.26
CA ALA A 46 8.61 2.08 -12.53
C ALA A 46 7.18 1.65 -12.16
N LYS A 47 6.35 2.62 -11.76
CA LYS A 47 4.93 2.42 -11.43
C LYS A 47 4.15 3.74 -11.43
N THR A 48 2.86 3.67 -11.69
CA THR A 48 1.90 4.74 -11.45
C THR A 48 0.99 4.37 -10.29
N TYR A 49 0.83 5.29 -9.34
CA TYR A 49 -0.05 5.16 -8.18
C TYR A 49 -1.28 6.04 -8.34
N PRO A 50 -2.48 5.58 -7.95
CA PRO A 50 -3.59 6.48 -7.64
C PRO A 50 -3.23 7.34 -6.41
N VAL A 51 -3.71 8.58 -6.39
CA VAL A 51 -3.40 9.57 -5.35
C VAL A 51 -4.65 10.36 -4.99
N LEU A 52 -4.88 10.59 -3.69
CA LEU A 52 -5.80 11.61 -3.20
C LEU A 52 -5.21 13.00 -3.48
N PRO A 53 -5.86 13.83 -4.32
CA PRO A 53 -5.37 15.18 -4.57
C PRO A 53 -5.35 16.01 -3.28
N PRO A 54 -4.27 16.77 -3.01
CA PRO A 54 -4.20 17.67 -1.86
C PRO A 54 -5.25 18.79 -1.96
N VAL A 55 -5.90 19.12 -0.85
CA VAL A 55 -6.77 20.31 -0.77
C VAL A 55 -5.93 21.57 -1.00
N GLY A 56 -6.33 22.40 -1.96
CA GLY A 56 -5.58 23.61 -2.32
C GLY A 56 -4.27 23.37 -3.08
N GLY A 57 -4.00 22.13 -3.51
CA GLY A 57 -2.86 21.79 -4.35
C GLY A 57 -3.27 21.34 -5.76
N PRO A 58 -2.36 20.68 -6.49
CA PRO A 58 -2.64 20.18 -7.84
C PRO A 58 -3.82 19.19 -7.84
N THR A 59 -4.70 19.27 -8.83
CA THR A 59 -5.84 18.36 -9.04
C THR A 59 -5.45 16.98 -9.58
N ARG A 60 -4.16 16.63 -9.48
CA ARG A 60 -3.62 15.39 -10.05
C ARG A 60 -4.07 14.19 -9.20
N THR A 61 -4.63 13.18 -9.88
CA THR A 61 -5.16 11.95 -9.25
C THR A 61 -4.19 10.77 -9.29
N PHE A 62 -2.95 11.01 -9.72
CA PHE A 62 -1.91 10.00 -9.81
C PHE A 62 -0.52 10.55 -9.46
N ALA A 63 0.39 9.66 -9.06
CA ALA A 63 1.81 9.95 -8.94
C ALA A 63 2.62 8.87 -9.64
N VAL A 64 3.79 9.24 -10.18
CA VAL A 64 4.65 8.30 -10.92
C VAL A 64 5.91 8.04 -10.12
N LEU A 65 6.11 6.79 -9.73
CA LEU A 65 7.41 6.31 -9.29
C LEU A 65 8.25 6.05 -10.52
N GLN A 66 9.33 6.79 -10.66
CA GLN A 66 10.31 6.59 -11.72
C GLN A 66 11.49 5.77 -11.19
N CYS A 67 12.31 5.22 -12.09
CA CYS A 67 13.54 4.55 -11.68
C CYS A 67 14.43 5.45 -10.81
N GLY A 68 14.43 6.75 -11.08
CA GLY A 68 15.05 7.77 -10.23
C GLY A 68 16.55 7.59 -10.08
N ASN A 69 17.13 8.01 -8.96
CA ASN A 69 18.55 7.90 -8.61
C ASN A 69 18.73 7.82 -7.09
N ASP A 70 19.91 8.11 -6.56
CA ASP A 70 20.20 8.11 -5.12
C ASP A 70 19.41 9.17 -4.32
N ARG A 71 18.82 10.17 -4.98
CA ARG A 71 18.08 11.27 -4.35
C ARG A 71 16.56 11.14 -4.46
N PHE A 72 16.04 10.42 -5.45
CA PHE A 72 14.60 10.24 -5.61
C PHE A 72 14.22 8.93 -6.33
N GLY A 73 12.94 8.56 -6.24
CA GLY A 73 12.35 7.46 -7.00
C GLY A 73 12.74 6.08 -6.47
N TYR A 74 12.58 5.06 -7.32
CA TYR A 74 12.79 3.67 -6.92
C TYR A 74 14.21 3.42 -6.38
N ARG A 75 15.25 3.92 -7.06
CA ARG A 75 16.64 3.72 -6.62
C ARG A 75 16.93 4.35 -5.27
N HIS A 76 16.29 5.47 -4.93
CA HIS A 76 16.41 6.09 -3.62
C HIS A 76 15.74 5.24 -2.55
N ILE A 77 14.52 4.76 -2.81
CA ILE A 77 13.81 3.86 -1.90
C ILE A 77 14.63 2.59 -1.69
N ALA A 78 15.09 1.93 -2.75
CA ALA A 78 15.88 0.71 -2.65
C ALA A 78 17.23 0.93 -1.93
N GLY A 79 17.94 2.01 -2.25
CA GLY A 79 19.28 2.28 -1.72
C GLY A 79 19.29 2.81 -0.29
N LYS A 80 18.28 3.60 0.11
CA LYS A 80 18.24 4.23 1.43
C LYS A 80 17.27 3.57 2.40
N HIS A 81 16.13 3.10 1.89
CA HIS A 81 15.01 2.59 2.70
C HIS A 81 14.74 1.09 2.45
N GLY A 82 15.46 0.46 1.52
CA GLY A 82 15.22 -0.94 1.15
C GLY A 82 15.46 -1.91 2.30
N GLN A 83 16.53 -1.68 3.09
CA GLN A 83 16.81 -2.49 4.27
C GLN A 83 15.75 -2.30 5.35
N GLU A 84 15.31 -1.06 5.59
CA GLU A 84 14.22 -0.78 6.53
C GLU A 84 12.98 -1.60 6.11
N TRP A 85 12.55 -1.48 4.85
CA TRP A 85 11.42 -2.25 4.34
C TRP A 85 11.63 -3.77 4.44
N ALA A 86 12.85 -4.26 4.22
CA ALA A 86 13.18 -5.67 4.35
C ALA A 86 13.04 -6.16 5.79
N ASP A 87 13.53 -5.39 6.77
CA ASP A 87 13.42 -5.71 8.19
C ASP A 87 11.94 -5.81 8.61
N LEU A 88 11.10 -4.92 8.10
CA LEU A 88 9.66 -4.98 8.37
C LEU A 88 8.96 -6.13 7.64
N ALA A 89 9.38 -6.42 6.40
CA ALA A 89 8.78 -7.47 5.58
C ALA A 89 9.00 -8.89 6.12
N VAL A 90 9.98 -9.08 7.01
CA VAL A 90 10.12 -10.33 7.79
C VAL A 90 8.83 -10.64 8.57
N LEU A 91 8.13 -9.62 9.08
CA LEU A 91 6.87 -9.80 9.82
C LEU A 91 5.70 -10.23 8.93
N THR A 92 5.78 -9.96 7.61
CA THR A 92 4.72 -10.29 6.65
C THR A 92 5.07 -11.47 5.75
N GLY A 93 6.30 -11.99 5.83
CA GLY A 93 6.76 -13.17 5.08
C GLY A 93 6.90 -12.97 3.57
N GLY A 94 6.89 -11.72 3.09
CA GLY A 94 6.92 -11.38 1.66
C GLY A 94 8.17 -10.59 1.23
N PRO A 95 8.36 -10.35 -0.07
CA PRO A 95 9.43 -9.49 -0.54
C PRO A 95 9.18 -8.05 -0.11
N TRP A 96 10.25 -7.34 0.27
CA TRP A 96 10.16 -5.97 0.79
C TRP A 96 9.50 -5.01 -0.19
N GLN A 97 9.68 -5.22 -1.50
CA GLN A 97 9.06 -4.41 -2.54
C GLN A 97 7.54 -4.52 -2.51
N SER A 98 6.98 -5.70 -2.25
CA SER A 98 5.53 -5.88 -2.15
C SER A 98 4.95 -5.16 -0.94
N LEU A 99 5.63 -5.25 0.21
CA LEU A 99 5.20 -4.52 1.40
C LEU A 99 5.28 -3.00 1.20
N ALA A 100 6.41 -2.51 0.69
CA ALA A 100 6.62 -1.09 0.40
C ALA A 100 5.59 -0.57 -0.59
N ASP A 101 5.33 -1.32 -1.67
CA ASP A 101 4.37 -0.96 -2.69
C ASP A 101 2.93 -0.89 -2.16
N PHE A 102 2.52 -1.90 -1.39
CA PHE A 102 1.23 -1.90 -0.72
C PHE A 102 1.09 -0.67 0.19
N ALA A 103 2.08 -0.44 1.05
CA ALA A 103 2.09 0.65 2.00
C ALA A 103 2.04 2.03 1.32
N ILE A 104 2.85 2.24 0.27
CA ILE A 104 2.86 3.47 -0.53
C ILE A 104 1.51 3.67 -1.21
N THR A 105 0.94 2.62 -1.81
CA THR A 105 -0.37 2.69 -2.46
C THR A 105 -1.44 3.15 -1.48
N GLN A 106 -1.55 2.50 -0.32
CA GLN A 106 -2.55 2.86 0.70
C GLN A 106 -2.36 4.29 1.22
N THR A 107 -1.12 4.70 1.43
CA THR A 107 -0.80 6.04 1.95
C THR A 107 -1.13 7.14 0.96
N LEU A 108 -0.96 6.88 -0.33
CA LEU A 108 -1.29 7.83 -1.39
C LEU A 108 -2.79 7.90 -1.66
N THR A 109 -3.54 6.81 -1.51
CA THR A 109 -4.99 6.78 -1.77
C THR A 109 -5.83 7.23 -0.59
N VAL A 110 -5.45 6.83 0.63
CA VAL A 110 -6.19 7.11 1.86
C VAL A 110 -5.19 7.56 2.94
N PRO A 111 -4.62 8.77 2.80
CA PRO A 111 -3.79 9.35 3.85
C PRO A 111 -4.57 9.53 5.15
N GLN A 112 -3.88 9.55 6.29
CA GLN A 112 -4.48 9.89 7.57
C GLN A 112 -5.02 11.34 7.57
N PRO A 113 -5.98 11.67 8.45
CA PRO A 113 -6.46 13.04 8.61
C PRO A 113 -5.32 14.05 8.83
N GLY A 114 -5.43 15.20 8.17
CA GLY A 114 -4.41 16.25 8.19
C GLY A 114 -3.30 16.09 7.14
N TYR A 115 -3.32 15.00 6.37
CA TYR A 115 -2.44 14.77 5.21
C TYR A 115 -3.28 14.68 3.90
N PRO A 116 -2.68 14.98 2.74
CA PRO A 116 -1.30 15.41 2.53
C PRO A 116 -0.99 16.84 3.00
N GLN A 117 0.27 17.09 3.37
CA GLN A 117 0.77 18.40 3.81
C GLN A 117 1.82 18.94 2.84
N PHE A 118 1.75 20.23 2.52
CA PHE A 118 2.73 20.88 1.66
C PHE A 118 3.94 21.37 2.45
N ALA A 119 5.13 20.96 2.00
CA ALA A 119 6.42 21.46 2.47
C ALA A 119 6.97 22.46 1.44
N PRO A 120 6.83 23.79 1.65
CA PRO A 120 7.17 24.80 0.66
C PRO A 120 8.67 24.91 0.39
N ASP A 121 9.50 24.65 1.40
CA ASP A 121 10.96 24.60 1.34
C ASP A 121 11.47 23.55 0.35
N ARG A 122 10.74 22.45 0.19
CA ARG A 122 11.09 21.31 -0.67
C ARG A 122 10.17 21.15 -1.87
N ASN A 123 9.20 22.06 -2.04
CA ASN A 123 8.15 21.97 -3.06
C ASN A 123 7.52 20.57 -3.16
N THR A 124 7.20 19.97 -2.01
CA THR A 124 6.82 18.56 -1.88
C THR A 124 5.53 18.41 -1.08
N TRP A 125 4.61 17.57 -1.57
CA TRP A 125 3.48 17.08 -0.80
C TRP A 125 3.89 15.82 -0.05
N THR A 126 3.73 15.85 1.26
CA THR A 126 3.96 14.69 2.13
C THR A 126 2.63 14.00 2.37
N TYR A 127 2.56 12.70 2.15
CA TYR A 127 1.46 11.83 2.52
C TYR A 127 1.90 10.96 3.69
N LYS A 128 0.98 10.67 4.62
CA LYS A 128 1.27 9.84 5.79
C LYS A 128 0.07 8.98 6.16
N SER A 129 0.31 7.72 6.50
CA SER A 129 -0.73 6.80 7.02
C SER A 129 -0.15 5.81 8.02
N PRO A 130 -0.96 5.32 8.97
CA PRO A 130 -0.55 4.20 9.81
C PRO A 130 -0.48 2.89 9.01
N LEU A 131 0.55 2.09 9.28
CA LEU A 131 0.71 0.72 8.81
C LEU A 131 0.62 -0.21 10.01
N GLN A 132 -0.53 -0.88 10.14
CA GLN A 132 -0.78 -1.83 11.21
C GLN A 132 -0.34 -3.23 10.81
N ILE A 133 0.51 -3.84 11.63
CA ILE A 133 0.84 -5.27 11.53
C ILE A 133 -0.14 -6.02 12.43
N LYS A 134 -0.88 -6.95 11.84
CA LYS A 134 -1.90 -7.75 12.51
C LYS A 134 -1.50 -9.21 12.58
N ASP A 135 -1.93 -9.90 13.62
CA ASP A 135 -1.83 -11.36 13.69
C ASP A 135 -2.96 -12.05 12.90
N GLN A 136 -3.00 -13.38 12.99
CA GLN A 136 -4.00 -14.20 12.29
C GLN A 136 -5.42 -13.97 12.83
N GLU A 137 -5.55 -13.56 14.08
CA GLU A 137 -6.79 -13.19 14.75
C GLU A 137 -7.22 -11.74 14.46
N GLY A 138 -6.45 -11.00 13.66
CA GLY A 138 -6.72 -9.62 13.26
C GLY A 138 -6.36 -8.56 14.32
N GLN A 139 -5.72 -8.95 15.42
CA GLN A 139 -5.28 -8.04 16.47
C GLN A 139 -4.03 -7.28 16.05
N VAL A 140 -4.00 -5.97 16.32
CA VAL A 140 -2.85 -5.11 16.00
C VAL A 140 -1.70 -5.43 16.96
N ARG A 141 -0.58 -5.89 16.42
CA ARG A 141 0.65 -6.21 17.17
C ARG A 141 1.66 -5.08 17.13
N ALA A 142 1.66 -4.28 16.06
CA ALA A 142 2.49 -3.09 15.94
C ALA A 142 1.84 -2.08 14.99
N THR A 143 2.12 -0.81 15.21
CA THR A 143 1.77 0.28 14.29
C THR A 143 3.03 1.03 13.92
N TYR A 144 3.29 1.11 12.61
CA TYR A 144 4.28 1.98 12.01
C TYR A 144 3.58 3.11 11.25
N TRP A 145 4.34 4.06 10.74
CA TRP A 145 3.81 5.17 9.94
C TRP A 145 4.56 5.27 8.63
N VAL A 146 3.83 5.18 7.53
CA VAL A 146 4.38 5.28 6.18
C VAL A 146 4.38 6.74 5.78
N VAL A 147 5.50 7.21 5.23
CA VAL A 147 5.66 8.57 4.73
C VAL A 147 6.03 8.50 3.25
N VAL A 148 5.26 9.20 2.42
CA VAL A 148 5.50 9.27 0.97
C VAL A 148 5.62 10.73 0.55
N GLY A 149 6.75 11.06 -0.09
CA GLY A 149 6.97 12.40 -0.65
C GLY A 149 6.63 12.42 -2.13
N VAL A 150 5.81 13.38 -2.57
CA VAL A 150 5.42 13.59 -3.96
C VAL A 150 5.79 15.01 -4.38
N ALA A 151 6.56 15.16 -5.45
CA ALA A 151 6.93 16.47 -5.98
C ALA A 151 5.68 17.23 -6.43
N ALA A 152 5.52 18.48 -5.99
CA ALA A 152 4.33 19.27 -6.31
C ALA A 152 4.27 19.64 -7.80
N GLN A 153 5.42 19.92 -8.41
CA GLN A 153 5.50 20.35 -9.80
C GLN A 153 4.98 19.28 -10.77
N ASP A 154 5.46 18.05 -10.67
CA ASP A 154 5.26 17.02 -11.70
C ASP A 154 4.61 15.72 -11.19
N GLY A 155 4.37 15.59 -9.87
CA GLY A 155 3.69 14.42 -9.30
C GLY A 155 4.57 13.19 -9.27
N LYS A 156 5.89 13.37 -9.34
CA LYS A 156 6.85 12.30 -9.19
C LYS A 156 6.93 11.86 -7.72
N VAL A 157 6.89 10.55 -7.47
CA VAL A 157 7.20 9.99 -6.15
C VAL A 157 8.69 10.18 -5.89
N LEU A 158 9.01 10.97 -4.86
CA LEU A 158 10.38 11.27 -4.45
C LEU A 158 10.94 10.17 -3.54
N THR A 159 10.16 9.74 -2.55
CA THR A 159 10.57 8.71 -1.60
C THR A 159 9.33 8.04 -0.98
N GLY A 160 9.55 6.88 -0.34
CA GLY A 160 8.55 6.12 0.40
C GLY A 160 9.25 5.25 1.44
N PHE A 161 8.97 5.49 2.72
CA PHE A 161 9.59 4.77 3.84
C PHE A 161 8.61 4.66 5.01
N TYR A 162 8.97 3.88 6.04
CA TYR A 162 8.23 3.88 7.29
C TYR A 162 9.05 4.42 8.45
N THR A 163 8.36 4.88 9.49
CA THR A 163 8.94 5.31 10.76
C THR A 163 8.12 4.77 11.92
N ARG A 164 8.70 4.80 13.11
CA ARG A 164 7.97 4.57 14.37
C ARG A 164 7.38 5.87 14.94
N ASP A 165 7.75 7.04 14.40
CA ASP A 165 7.24 8.33 14.88
C ASP A 165 5.82 8.63 14.32
N PRO A 166 4.81 8.74 15.20
CA PRO A 166 3.47 9.14 14.78
C PRO A 166 3.37 10.60 14.30
N ARG A 167 4.33 11.46 14.65
CA ARG A 167 4.32 12.89 14.30
C ARG A 167 4.78 13.15 12.87
#